data_AF-A0A933NE40-F1
#
_entry.id   AF-A0A933NE40-F1
#
_cell.length_a   1.000
_cell.length_b   1.000
_cell.length_c   1.000
_cell.angle_alpha   90.00
_cell.angle_beta   90.00
_cell.angle_gamma   90.00
#
_symmetry.space_group_name_H-M   'P 1'
#
loop_
_entity.id
_entity.type
_entity.pdbx_description
1 polymer ?
#
loop_
_entity_poly.entity_id
_entity_poly.type
_entity_poly.pdbx_seq_one_letter_code
_entity_poly.pdbx_strand_id
1 'polypeptide(L)'
;MQKEAKEKIKRLVERYESLSEKERNAYNEQQTKEHFIRPLFEVLGWDFEYDVWSETDVQKGRVDYAFITKELHTTEENSNKWERLKSEIEKTDKKIDEEVYKLYGLTPEEIEIVENSAK
;
A
#
# COMPACT_ATOMS: atom_id res chain seq x y z
N MET A 1 -13.65 3.79 -17.44
CA MET A 1 -12.88 3.83 -16.19
C MET A 1 -11.96 2.62 -16.02
N GLN A 2 -12.44 1.39 -15.75
CA GLN A 2 -11.52 0.27 -15.42
C GLN A 2 -10.51 -0.08 -16.52
N LYS A 3 -10.90 0.02 -17.80
CA LYS A 3 -9.99 -0.21 -18.94
C LYS A 3 -8.87 0.84 -19.01
N GLU A 4 -9.19 2.10 -18.73
CA GLU A 4 -8.23 3.20 -18.73
C GLU A 4 -7.25 3.09 -17.55
N ALA A 5 -7.76 2.73 -16.37
CA ALA A 5 -6.91 2.47 -15.20
C ALA A 5 -5.91 1.35 -15.47
N LYS A 6 -6.37 0.23 -16.05
CA LYS A 6 -5.48 -0.88 -16.44
C LYS A 6 -4.39 -0.44 -17.41
N GLU A 7 -4.72 0.38 -18.41
CA GLU A 7 -3.67 0.86 -19.34
C GLU A 7 -2.70 1.85 -18.70
N LYS A 8 -3.16 2.68 -17.77
CA LYS A 8 -2.28 3.58 -17.01
C LYS A 8 -1.32 2.78 -16.11
N ILE A 9 -1.82 1.76 -15.41
CA ILE A 9 -0.99 0.85 -14.61
C ILE A 9 -0.01 0.10 -15.50
N LYS A 10 -0.47 -0.41 -16.65
CA LYS A 10 0.40 -1.10 -17.60
C LYS A 10 1.58 -0.23 -18.05
N ARG A 11 1.33 1.03 -18.42
CA ARG A 11 2.39 1.98 -18.79
C ARG A 11 3.37 2.26 -17.64
N LEU A 12 2.87 2.32 -16.41
CA LEU A 12 3.70 2.48 -15.20
C LEU A 12 4.64 1.29 -15.01
N VAL A 13 4.12 0.07 -15.17
CA VAL A 13 4.92 -1.16 -15.11
C VAL A 13 5.94 -1.22 -16.24
N GLU A 14 5.52 -0.99 -17.48
CA GLU A 14 6.41 -0.98 -18.66
C GLU A 14 7.54 0.04 -18.49
N ARG A 15 7.24 1.23 -17.95
CA ARG A 15 8.24 2.24 -17.64
C ARG A 15 9.25 1.73 -16.62
N TYR A 16 8.79 1.13 -15.53
CA TYR A 16 9.69 0.60 -14.50
C TYR A 16 10.57 -0.54 -15.04
N GLU A 17 9.97 -1.46 -15.81
CA GLU A 17 10.68 -2.58 -16.42
C GLU A 17 11.73 -2.12 -17.44
N SER A 18 11.47 -1.04 -18.18
CA SER A 18 12.41 -0.47 -19.15
C SER A 18 13.66 0.16 -18.52
N LEU A 19 13.63 0.46 -17.22
CA LEU A 19 14.80 0.99 -16.52
C LEU A 19 15.86 -0.08 -16.37
N SER A 20 17.10 0.26 -16.72
CA SER A 20 18.27 -0.55 -16.38
C SER A 20 18.49 -0.61 -14.87
N GLU A 21 19.22 -1.61 -14.40
CA GLU A 21 19.55 -1.77 -12.98
C GLU A 21 20.25 -0.53 -12.39
N LYS A 22 21.12 0.11 -13.18
CA LYS A 22 21.78 1.36 -12.79
C LYS A 22 20.79 2.51 -12.61
N GLU A 23 19.78 2.60 -13.49
CA GLU A 23 18.75 3.63 -13.39
C GLU A 23 17.83 3.37 -12.21
N ARG A 24 17.41 2.12 -11.98
CA ARG A 24 16.60 1.73 -10.82
C ARG A 24 17.30 2.09 -9.51
N ASN A 25 18.59 1.76 -9.40
CA ASN A 25 19.38 2.07 -8.21
C ASN A 25 19.69 3.56 -8.04
N ALA A 26 19.45 4.39 -9.08
CA ALA A 26 19.60 5.83 -8.99
C ALA A 26 18.34 6.52 -8.44
N TYR A 27 17.18 5.84 -8.45
CA TYR A 27 15.99 6.35 -7.79
C TYR A 27 16.17 6.25 -6.27
N ASN A 28 16.14 7.40 -5.59
CA ASN A 28 15.97 7.39 -4.15
C ASN A 28 14.51 7.07 -3.78
N GLU A 29 14.27 6.92 -2.48
CA GLU A 29 12.95 6.58 -1.94
C GLU A 29 11.86 7.59 -2.34
N GLN A 30 12.13 8.89 -2.17
CA GLN A 30 11.18 9.95 -2.52
C GLN A 30 10.83 9.93 -4.01
N GLN A 31 11.82 9.75 -4.88
CA GLN A 31 11.61 9.66 -6.33
C GLN A 31 10.82 8.41 -6.70
N THR A 32 11.08 7.28 -6.04
CA THR A 32 10.30 6.05 -6.26
C THR A 32 8.84 6.25 -5.88
N LYS A 33 8.61 6.90 -4.73
CA LYS A 33 7.27 7.26 -4.26
C LYS A 33 6.54 8.16 -5.26
N GLU A 34 7.16 9.25 -5.70
CA GLU A 34 6.55 10.22 -6.61
C GLU A 34 6.33 9.69 -8.03
N HIS A 35 7.25 8.88 -8.55
CA HIS A 35 7.21 8.47 -9.96
C HIS A 35 6.47 7.15 -10.21
N PHE A 36 6.31 6.31 -9.19
CA PHE A 36 5.69 4.98 -9.34
C PHE A 36 4.57 4.73 -8.34
N ILE A 37 4.82 4.91 -7.04
CA ILE A 37 3.88 4.51 -5.99
C ILE A 37 2.65 5.42 -5.97
N ARG A 38 2.84 6.74 -5.90
CA ARG A 38 1.74 7.71 -5.92
C ARG A 38 0.90 7.58 -7.19
N PRO A 39 1.48 7.57 -8.41
CA PRO A 39 0.70 7.39 -9.63
C PRO A 39 -0.08 6.07 -9.68
N LEU A 40 0.47 4.98 -9.13
CA LEU A 40 -0.25 3.70 -9.05
C LEU A 40 -1.54 3.84 -8.23
N PHE A 41 -1.44 4.40 -7.02
CA PHE A 41 -2.59 4.55 -6.13
C PHE A 41 -3.60 5.59 -6.61
N GLU A 42 -3.15 6.69 -7.22
CA GLU A 42 -4.04 7.66 -7.87
C GLU A 42 -4.86 7.01 -9.00
N VAL A 43 -4.23 6.14 -9.80
CA VAL A 43 -4.94 5.39 -10.86
C VAL A 43 -5.94 4.38 -10.29
N LEU A 44 -5.66 3.83 -9.11
CA LEU A 44 -6.59 2.99 -8.36
C LEU A 44 -7.75 3.79 -7.72
N GLY A 45 -7.70 5.13 -7.79
CA GLY A 45 -8.76 6.02 -7.32
C GLY A 45 -8.57 6.52 -5.88
N TRP A 46 -7.38 6.36 -5.30
CA TRP A 46 -7.06 6.93 -4.00
C TRP A 46 -6.73 8.41 -4.12
N ASP A 47 -7.35 9.21 -3.26
CA ASP A 47 -7.10 10.64 -3.18
C ASP A 47 -6.02 10.93 -2.15
N PHE A 48 -4.83 11.35 -2.56
CA PHE A 48 -3.72 11.59 -1.64
C PHE A 48 -3.88 12.84 -0.77
N GLU A 49 -4.85 13.71 -1.06
CA GLU A 49 -5.14 14.87 -0.21
C GLU A 49 -6.11 14.50 0.92
N TYR A 50 -6.99 13.52 0.70
CA TYR A 50 -8.07 13.18 1.64
C TYR A 50 -7.98 11.78 2.23
N ASP A 51 -7.52 10.79 1.46
CA ASP A 51 -7.52 9.36 1.82
C ASP A 51 -6.14 8.87 2.30
N VAL A 52 -5.08 9.69 2.16
CA VAL A 52 -3.70 9.30 2.45
C VAL A 52 -3.02 10.29 3.37
N TRP A 53 -2.51 9.80 4.50
CA TRP A 53 -1.76 10.59 5.46
C TRP A 53 -0.27 10.27 5.30
N SER A 54 0.56 11.28 5.00
CA SER A 54 2.02 11.12 4.90
C SER A 54 2.68 11.44 6.25
N GLU A 55 3.61 10.57 6.68
CA GLU A 55 4.43 10.76 7.89
C GLU A 55 3.64 10.90 9.21
N THR A 56 2.82 9.90 9.54
CA THR A 56 2.12 9.83 10.83
C THR A 56 2.76 8.77 11.75
N ASP A 57 2.95 9.11 13.03
CA ASP A 57 3.15 8.11 14.09
C ASP A 57 1.83 7.36 14.28
N VAL A 58 1.69 6.22 13.60
CA VAL A 58 0.64 5.26 13.93
C VAL A 58 1.00 4.59 15.26
N GLN A 59 0.03 4.03 15.97
CA GLN A 59 0.29 3.38 17.28
C GLN A 59 1.38 2.28 17.23
N LYS A 60 1.74 1.80 16.03
CA LYS A 60 2.78 0.80 15.75
C LYS A 60 4.08 1.33 15.12
N GLY A 61 4.28 2.64 14.98
CA GLY A 61 5.52 3.22 14.42
C GLY A 61 5.29 4.30 13.36
N ARG A 62 6.34 4.62 12.58
CA ARG A 62 6.27 5.60 11.49
C ARG A 62 6.00 4.90 10.16
N VAL A 63 4.95 5.31 9.46
CA VAL A 63 4.63 4.83 8.11
C VAL A 63 4.71 5.97 7.11
N ASP A 64 5.16 5.66 5.89
CA ASP A 64 5.29 6.63 4.80
C ASP A 64 3.94 7.06 4.23
N TYR A 65 2.99 6.12 4.17
CA TYR A 65 1.60 6.35 3.77
C TYR A 65 0.67 5.55 4.66
N ALA A 66 -0.32 6.22 5.25
CA ALA A 66 -1.47 5.56 5.84
C ALA A 66 -2.68 5.81 4.93
N PHE A 67 -3.19 4.74 4.31
CA PHE A 67 -4.39 4.77 3.47
C PHE A 67 -5.61 4.49 4.33
N ILE A 68 -6.52 5.46 4.45
CA ILE A 68 -7.73 5.35 5.28
C ILE A 68 -8.96 5.35 4.37
N THR A 69 -9.86 4.38 4.57
CA THR A 69 -11.06 4.29 3.74
C THR A 69 -12.09 5.36 4.13
N LYS A 70 -12.74 5.97 3.12
CA LYS A 70 -13.79 6.99 3.32
C LYS A 70 -14.94 6.51 4.23
N GLU A 71 -15.24 5.22 4.22
CA GLU A 71 -16.31 4.65 5.06
C GLU A 71 -15.98 4.67 6.56
N LEU A 72 -14.70 4.54 6.95
CA LEU A 72 -14.27 4.69 8.34
C LEU A 72 -14.43 6.14 8.83
N HIS A 73 -14.20 7.13 7.96
CA HIS A 73 -14.35 8.55 8.30
C HIS A 73 -15.80 8.98 8.56
N THR A 74 -16.79 8.28 8.01
CA THR A 74 -18.21 8.69 8.06
C THR A 74 -19.09 7.82 8.96
N THR A 75 -18.55 6.74 9.52
CA THR A 75 -19.32 5.80 10.33
C THR A 75 -19.16 6.11 11.82
N GLU A 76 -20.26 6.17 12.56
CA GLU A 76 -20.23 6.28 14.03
C GLU A 76 -19.47 5.08 14.64
N GLU A 77 -18.45 5.37 15.46
CA GLU A 77 -17.68 4.36 16.21
C GLU A 77 -18.62 3.42 16.97
N ASN A 78 -18.30 2.13 16.98
CA ASN A 78 -19.03 1.05 17.70
C ASN A 78 -20.38 0.61 17.11
N SER A 79 -20.70 0.97 15.87
CA SER A 79 -21.83 0.33 15.17
C SER A 79 -21.48 -1.10 14.69
N ASN A 80 -22.49 -1.97 14.54
CA ASN A 80 -22.31 -3.31 13.95
C ASN A 80 -21.69 -3.26 12.53
N LYS A 81 -21.86 -2.13 11.82
CA LYS A 81 -21.23 -1.90 10.51
C LYS A 81 -19.73 -1.63 10.66
N TRP A 82 -19.32 -0.89 11.69
CA TRP A 82 -17.92 -0.60 11.99
C TRP A 82 -17.14 -1.87 12.32
N GLU A 83 -17.67 -2.73 13.18
CA GLU A 83 -17.02 -4.01 13.53
C GLU A 83 -16.84 -4.93 12.31
N ARG A 84 -17.83 -4.95 11.42
CA ARG A 84 -17.72 -5.71 10.17
C ARG A 84 -16.63 -5.16 9.25
N LEU A 85 -16.63 -3.85 9.03
CA LEU A 85 -15.63 -3.18 8.20
C LEU A 85 -14.23 -3.38 8.75
N LYS A 86 -14.04 -3.23 10.07
CA LYS A 86 -12.77 -3.48 10.74
C LYS A 86 -12.29 -4.92 10.53
N SER A 87 -13.16 -5.91 10.72
CA SER A 87 -12.81 -7.31 10.48
C SER A 87 -12.47 -7.60 9.01
N GLU A 88 -13.13 -6.95 8.06
CA GLU A 88 -12.81 -7.08 6.63
C GLU A 88 -11.46 -6.43 6.27
N ILE A 89 -11.13 -5.30 6.87
CA ILE A 89 -9.83 -4.64 6.73
C ILE A 89 -8.73 -5.54 7.29
N GLU A 90 -8.87 -6.04 8.53
CA GLU A 90 -7.87 -6.95 9.14
C GLU A 90 -7.63 -8.22 8.30
N LYS A 91 -8.68 -8.79 7.70
CA LYS A 91 -8.55 -9.92 6.78
C LYS A 91 -7.82 -9.55 5.49
N THR A 92 -8.07 -8.36 4.99
CA THR A 92 -7.46 -7.87 3.76
C THR A 92 -5.99 -7.55 3.97
N ASP A 93 -5.63 -6.90 5.08
CA ASP A 93 -4.25 -6.64 5.48
C ASP A 93 -3.45 -7.94 5.56
N LYS A 94 -3.97 -8.95 6.29
CA LYS A 94 -3.32 -10.25 6.36
C LYS A 94 -3.12 -10.88 4.97
N LYS A 95 -4.09 -10.73 4.07
CA LYS A 95 -3.98 -11.24 2.71
C LYS A 95 -2.91 -10.48 1.90
N ILE A 96 -2.77 -9.17 2.11
CA ILE A 96 -1.71 -8.37 1.51
C ILE A 96 -0.36 -8.90 1.96
N ASP A 97 -0.17 -9.09 3.27
CA ASP A 97 1.08 -9.63 3.83
C ASP A 97 1.42 -11.00 3.22
N GLU A 98 0.46 -11.91 3.17
CA GLU A 98 0.63 -13.24 2.56
C GLU A 98 1.07 -13.17 1.09
N GLU A 99 0.49 -12.28 0.28
CA GLU A 99 0.86 -12.12 -1.13
C GLU A 99 2.22 -11.41 -1.29
N VAL A 100 2.55 -10.45 -0.43
CA VAL A 100 3.87 -9.80 -0.39
C VAL A 100 4.94 -10.84 -0.07
N TYR A 101 4.76 -11.66 0.96
CA TYR A 101 5.73 -12.71 1.32
C TYR A 101 5.97 -13.70 0.18
N LYS A 102 4.92 -14.09 -0.54
CA LYS A 102 5.05 -14.96 -1.73
C LYS A 102 5.84 -14.28 -2.86
N LEU A 103 5.58 -13.00 -3.11
CA LEU A 103 6.26 -12.25 -4.18
C LEU A 103 7.77 -12.17 -3.94
N TYR A 104 8.18 -11.98 -2.69
CA TYR A 104 9.59 -11.91 -2.31
C TYR A 104 10.20 -13.28 -1.99
N GLY A 105 9.40 -14.35 -1.95
CA GLY A 105 9.85 -15.72 -1.74
C GLY A 105 10.35 -15.99 -0.32
N LEU A 106 9.80 -15.31 0.70
CA LEU A 106 10.26 -15.43 2.08
C LEU A 106 9.95 -16.83 2.65
N THR A 107 10.88 -17.34 3.46
CA THR A 107 10.64 -18.56 4.24
C THR A 107 9.84 -18.27 5.52
N PRO A 108 9.23 -19.29 6.15
CA PRO A 108 8.52 -19.11 7.42
C PRO A 108 9.37 -18.46 8.52
N GLU A 109 10.67 -18.76 8.56
CA GLU A 109 11.61 -18.18 9.51
C GLU A 109 11.85 -16.69 9.24
N GLU A 110 11.96 -16.29 7.97
CA GLU A 110 12.11 -14.88 7.57
C GLU A 110 10.84 -14.08 7.86
N ILE A 111 9.66 -14.67 7.62
CA ILE A 111 8.38 -14.06 7.97
C ILE A 111 8.30 -13.84 9.49
N GLU A 112 8.69 -14.84 10.29
CA GLU A 112 8.68 -14.72 11.75
C GLU A 112 9.60 -13.60 12.25
N ILE A 113 10.76 -13.39 11.60
CA ILE A 113 11.66 -12.28 11.91
C ILE A 113 10.98 -10.93 11.60
N VAL A 114 10.33 -10.79 10.44
CA VAL A 114 9.63 -9.56 10.04
C VAL A 114 8.49 -9.24 11.01
N GLU A 115 7.63 -10.22 11.30
CA GLU A 115 6.47 -10.06 12.20
C GLU A 115 6.87 -9.71 13.64
N ASN A 116 7.98 -10.26 14.13
CA ASN A 116 8.48 -9.97 15.47
C ASN A 116 9.23 -8.62 15.54
N SER A 117 9.76 -8.11 14.42
CA SER A 117 10.39 -6.79 14.36
C SER A 117 9.39 -5.63 14.35
N ALA A 118 8.14 -5.90 13.97
CA ALA A 118 7.05 -4.92 13.89
C ALA A 118 6.15 -4.88 15.16
N LYS A 119 6.53 -5.58 16.22
CA LYS A 119 5.88 -5.56 17.55
C LYS A 119 6.64 -4.67 18.52
#